data_AF-A0A925K2Q8-F1
#
_entry.id   AF-A0A925K2Q8-F1
#
_cell.length_a   1.000
_cell.length_b   1.000
_cell.length_c   1.000
_cell.angle_alpha   90.00
_cell.angle_beta   90.00
_cell.angle_gamma   90.00
#
_symmetry.space_group_name_H-M   'P 1'
#
loop_
_entity.id
_entity.type
_entity.pdbx_description
1 polymer ?
#
loop_
_entity_poly.entity_id
_entity_poly.type
_entity_poly.pdbx_seq_one_letter_code
_entity_poly.pdbx_strand_id
1 'polypeptide(L)'
;MLPKITTAIAVFGFLSLQGQAQLNVQSGATFFMQAGAQVTVQGDVQNAGTLNNDGSLRVQGNYTNTGTYTGVGTAGVLEMYGTGNSNITAGASVIPNLLINKTGAADIVKLNASVTVNNTFNLTNGVFTTDPVANPTFALISPAAAAYTFAAGKEVIGRVTRTGWSNGAARVFNGTNMLVTTNAGTAPASLTVTMIPLSAGGDPTQAEREVKRKFNFTPTGGTGFTADVRYPYLTAELNTNNENNLVPWTLVASEWNARVTPVTRNTGSDWVNITGIPAADLAQEWKLADPNYTMNVTAFLRGNWNNPTTLMRNTLNTGNLIPLAQPYNALPFSYTGTESVGVIPNANVVDWILIELRKPASGLAPDATIGTLIGRKAGFILTNGAVVDLDGVTPISVPITKQGSGNYMVVKHRNHVSVMSFAKASNATGDFSNNFSSLANVYQKPAVSAPAALLPGNATLYGLWQGDVNGSGAVTAADVSLVNTAFIGPAAGNTNVYNVRDVNMDRNVTAADLSLTNSAFLGIVNTSTSRPGTQAQVPVRKPVVSHVPGENNSVE
;
A
#
# COMPACT_ATOMS: atom_id res chain seq x y z
N MET A 1 63.77 5.48 59.21
CA MET A 1 62.62 6.39 59.32
C MET A 1 62.74 7.43 58.22
N LEU A 2 61.86 7.39 57.22
CA LEU A 2 61.59 8.50 56.30
C LEU A 2 60.06 8.63 56.21
N PRO A 3 59.47 9.83 56.34
CA PRO A 3 58.02 9.99 56.38
C PRO A 3 57.43 9.90 54.97
N LYS A 4 56.32 9.18 54.83
CA LYS A 4 55.48 9.17 53.62
C LYS A 4 54.80 10.53 53.50
N ILE A 5 55.03 11.24 52.40
CA ILE A 5 54.24 12.41 52.00
C ILE A 5 52.98 11.88 51.34
N THR A 6 51.83 12.06 52.01
CA THR A 6 50.51 11.76 51.46
C THR A 6 50.01 13.00 50.73
N THR A 7 50.04 12.98 49.40
CA THR A 7 49.45 14.05 48.59
C THR A 7 47.93 13.88 48.56
N ALA A 8 47.21 14.73 49.29
CA ALA A 8 45.76 14.85 49.17
C ALA A 8 45.43 15.65 47.90
N ILE A 9 44.85 14.99 46.89
CA ILE A 9 44.24 15.68 45.74
C ILE A 9 42.85 16.11 46.19
N ALA A 10 42.67 17.40 46.48
CA ALA A 10 41.35 17.99 46.63
C ALA A 10 40.73 18.19 45.24
N VAL A 11 39.82 17.29 44.85
CA VAL A 11 38.96 17.50 43.68
C VAL A 11 37.87 18.50 44.09
N PHE A 12 38.07 19.77 43.77
CA PHE A 12 36.98 20.75 43.79
C PHE A 12 36.06 20.48 42.60
N GLY A 13 35.02 19.69 42.82
CA GLY A 13 33.87 19.67 41.91
C GLY A 13 33.21 21.04 41.95
N PHE A 14 33.41 21.86 40.91
CA PHE A 14 32.56 23.01 40.65
C PHE A 14 31.15 22.50 40.30
N LEU A 15 30.34 22.26 41.33
CA LEU A 15 28.89 22.19 41.20
C LEU A 15 28.43 23.61 40.88
N SER A 16 28.29 23.94 39.59
CA SER A 16 27.54 25.13 39.20
C SER A 16 26.07 24.87 39.50
N LEU A 17 25.60 25.27 40.68
CA LEU A 17 24.18 25.46 40.98
C LEU A 17 23.69 26.64 40.15
N GLN A 18 23.34 26.39 38.88
CA GLN A 18 22.61 27.36 38.09
C GLN A 18 21.13 27.31 38.51
N GLY A 19 20.76 28.14 39.49
CA GLY A 19 19.36 28.41 39.77
C GLY A 19 18.77 29.21 38.61
N GLN A 20 17.81 28.64 37.89
CA GLN A 20 17.07 29.37 36.85
C GLN A 20 15.91 30.14 37.48
N ALA A 21 15.73 31.40 37.06
CA ALA A 21 14.62 32.22 37.52
C ALA A 21 13.29 31.62 37.05
N GLN A 22 12.36 31.42 37.98
CA GLN A 22 11.01 30.93 37.75
C GLN A 22 9.99 32.06 37.94
N LEU A 23 8.84 31.95 37.29
CA LEU A 23 7.69 32.83 37.54
C LEU A 23 6.57 32.02 38.19
N ASN A 24 6.18 32.40 39.40
CA ASN A 24 5.06 31.80 40.11
C ASN A 24 3.98 32.84 40.38
N VAL A 25 2.88 32.78 39.63
CA VAL A 25 1.69 33.62 39.84
C VAL A 25 0.76 32.85 40.78
N GLN A 26 0.81 33.19 42.06
CA GLN A 26 0.05 32.49 43.10
C GLN A 26 -1.45 32.75 42.98
N SER A 27 -2.26 31.87 43.60
CA SER A 27 -3.71 32.07 43.70
C SER A 27 -4.05 33.44 44.29
N GLY A 28 -5.00 34.13 43.67
CA GLY A 28 -5.38 35.52 44.02
C GLY A 28 -4.43 36.61 43.49
N ALA A 29 -3.25 36.26 42.97
CA ALA A 29 -2.35 37.22 42.33
C ALA A 29 -2.73 37.43 40.86
N THR A 30 -2.39 38.61 40.33
CA THR A 30 -2.48 38.87 38.89
C THR A 30 -1.15 39.34 38.35
N PHE A 31 -0.70 38.72 37.25
CA PHE A 31 0.45 39.17 36.48
C PHE A 31 -0.04 39.80 35.18
N PHE A 32 0.30 41.06 34.94
CA PHE A 32 -0.12 41.81 33.76
C PHE A 32 1.06 42.03 32.81
N MET A 33 0.87 41.66 31.55
CA MET A 33 1.78 42.00 30.45
C MET A 33 0.99 42.74 29.37
N GLN A 34 1.41 43.95 29.06
CA GLN A 34 0.80 44.76 28.01
C GLN A 34 1.33 44.38 26.62
N ALA A 35 0.60 44.78 25.58
CA ALA A 35 1.05 44.64 24.20
C ALA A 35 2.44 45.25 24.00
N GLY A 36 3.33 44.51 23.32
CA GLY A 36 4.72 44.90 23.08
C GLY A 36 5.68 44.57 24.23
N ALA A 37 5.18 44.20 25.42
CA ALA A 37 6.05 43.73 26.51
C ALA A 37 6.57 42.31 26.20
N GLN A 38 7.80 42.02 26.60
CA GLN A 38 8.37 40.67 26.58
C GLN A 38 8.88 40.32 27.97
N VAL A 39 8.46 39.15 28.47
CA VAL A 39 8.96 38.56 29.72
C VAL A 39 9.59 37.22 29.39
N THR A 40 10.84 37.04 29.79
CA THR A 40 11.61 35.83 29.52
C THR A 40 11.91 35.12 30.83
N VAL A 41 11.46 33.87 30.95
CA VAL A 41 11.60 33.02 32.14
C VAL A 41 12.49 31.83 31.78
N GLN A 42 13.70 31.78 32.36
CA GLN A 42 14.66 30.72 32.09
C GLN A 42 14.25 29.38 32.71
N GLY A 43 13.56 29.40 33.84
CA GLY A 43 13.01 28.23 34.49
C GLY A 43 11.54 27.99 34.13
N ASP A 44 10.80 27.42 35.08
CA ASP A 44 9.38 27.12 34.94
C ASP A 44 8.49 28.36 35.12
N VAL A 45 7.34 28.35 34.47
CA VAL A 45 6.21 29.23 34.77
C VAL A 45 5.09 28.40 35.41
N GLN A 46 4.64 28.82 36.59
CA GLN A 46 3.51 28.24 37.30
C GLN A 46 2.46 29.35 37.53
N ASN A 47 1.26 29.18 36.99
CA ASN A 47 0.14 30.09 37.21
C ASN A 47 -1.01 29.38 37.92
N ALA A 48 -1.28 29.79 39.16
CA ALA A 48 -2.47 29.45 39.93
C ALA A 48 -3.40 30.66 40.15
N GLY A 49 -2.98 31.87 39.72
CA GLY A 49 -3.73 33.11 39.79
C GLY A 49 -4.29 33.53 38.42
N THR A 50 -4.21 34.82 38.11
CA THR A 50 -4.57 35.37 36.80
C THR A 50 -3.32 35.80 36.04
N LEU A 51 -3.07 35.17 34.90
CA LEU A 51 -2.04 35.59 33.95
C LEU A 51 -2.73 36.37 32.82
N ASN A 52 -2.62 37.69 32.82
CA ASN A 52 -3.11 38.55 31.75
C ASN A 52 -1.96 38.87 30.80
N ASN A 53 -1.89 38.17 29.67
CA ASN A 53 -0.81 38.29 28.70
C ASN A 53 -1.30 38.84 27.35
N ASP A 54 -1.06 40.13 27.12
CA ASP A 54 -1.14 40.76 25.80
C ASP A 54 0.22 40.92 25.12
N GLY A 55 1.32 40.53 25.79
CA GLY A 55 2.69 40.60 25.30
C GLY A 55 3.26 39.23 24.90
N SER A 56 4.58 39.05 25.01
CA SER A 56 5.29 37.81 24.72
C SER A 56 5.87 37.20 26.00
N LEU A 57 5.25 36.12 26.49
CA LEU A 57 5.78 35.33 27.60
C LEU A 57 6.63 34.18 27.03
N ARG A 58 7.94 34.28 27.21
CA ARG A 58 8.91 33.29 26.75
C ARG A 58 9.30 32.38 27.91
N VAL A 59 9.04 31.08 27.77
CA VAL A 59 9.30 30.07 28.79
C VAL A 59 10.32 29.04 28.28
N GLN A 60 11.44 28.89 28.99
CA GLN A 60 12.44 27.88 28.67
C GLN A 60 12.15 26.54 29.34
N GLY A 61 11.74 26.57 30.62
CA GLY A 61 11.29 25.39 31.36
C GLY A 61 9.85 24.99 31.03
N ASN A 62 9.18 24.37 32.00
CA ASN A 62 7.79 23.94 31.87
C ASN A 62 6.83 25.13 32.04
N TYR A 63 5.71 25.09 31.33
CA TYR A 63 4.58 25.97 31.54
C TYR A 63 3.41 25.20 32.16
N THR A 64 2.97 25.61 33.35
CA THR A 64 1.82 25.03 34.05
C THR A 64 0.83 26.11 34.44
N ASN A 65 -0.44 25.91 34.08
CA ASN A 65 -1.54 26.81 34.38
C ASN A 65 -2.73 26.04 34.97
N THR A 66 -3.00 26.31 36.24
CA THR A 66 -4.21 25.87 36.97
C THR A 66 -5.16 27.02 37.27
N GLY A 67 -4.70 28.27 37.10
CA GLY A 67 -5.50 29.48 37.18
C GLY A 67 -6.11 29.91 35.85
N THR A 68 -6.28 31.22 35.67
CA THR A 68 -6.81 31.80 34.43
C THR A 68 -5.67 32.34 33.55
N TYR A 69 -5.74 32.05 32.26
CA TYR A 69 -4.99 32.77 31.24
C TYR A 69 -5.95 33.67 30.48
N THR A 70 -5.66 34.96 30.48
CA THR A 70 -6.48 35.97 29.81
C THR A 70 -5.57 36.87 28.97
N GLY A 71 -6.15 37.55 28.00
CA GLY A 71 -5.54 38.66 27.29
C GLY A 71 -6.68 39.63 26.98
N VAL A 72 -6.44 40.93 27.14
CA VAL A 72 -7.42 41.96 26.79
C VAL A 72 -7.42 42.21 25.27
N GLY A 73 -6.45 41.64 24.53
CA GLY A 73 -6.32 41.73 23.07
C GLY A 73 -5.89 40.42 22.36
N THR A 74 -5.57 40.54 21.06
CA THR A 74 -5.19 39.42 20.18
C THR A 74 -3.69 39.13 20.12
N ALA A 75 -2.86 39.94 20.80
CA ALA A 75 -1.40 39.96 20.67
C ALA A 75 -0.64 39.00 21.60
N GLY A 76 -1.30 38.45 22.62
CA GLY A 76 -0.67 37.57 23.61
C GLY A 76 -0.03 36.33 23.00
N VAL A 77 1.28 36.15 23.21
CA VAL A 77 2.07 34.99 22.77
C VAL A 77 2.61 34.24 23.98
N LEU A 78 2.36 32.92 24.03
CA LEU A 78 3.18 31.99 24.80
C LEU A 78 4.24 31.40 23.86
N GLU A 79 5.52 31.71 24.12
CA GLU A 79 6.66 31.17 23.37
C GLU A 79 7.40 30.15 24.22
N MET A 80 7.45 28.89 23.77
CA MET A 80 8.36 27.90 24.33
C MET A 80 9.72 28.06 23.65
N TYR A 81 10.71 28.58 24.40
CA TYR A 81 12.00 29.00 23.87
C TYR A 81 13.18 28.28 24.54
N GLY A 82 14.40 28.61 24.10
CA GLY A 82 15.63 28.24 24.78
C GLY A 82 16.03 26.79 24.56
N THR A 83 17.01 26.32 25.32
CA THR A 83 17.52 24.94 25.24
C THR A 83 16.77 24.01 26.16
N GLY A 84 16.71 22.73 25.79
CA GLY A 84 16.18 21.66 26.62
C GLY A 84 14.68 21.42 26.48
N ASN A 85 14.28 20.24 26.94
CA ASN A 85 12.90 19.78 26.88
C ASN A 85 12.01 20.54 27.87
N SER A 86 10.75 20.71 27.51
CA SER A 86 9.76 21.40 28.33
C SER A 86 8.36 20.81 28.11
N ASN A 87 7.50 20.93 29.12
CA ASN A 87 6.10 20.52 29.02
C ASN A 87 5.15 21.72 29.03
N ILE A 88 3.97 21.56 28.42
CA ILE A 88 2.85 22.49 28.51
C ILE A 88 1.68 21.80 29.21
N THR A 89 1.19 22.42 30.27
CA THR A 89 -0.05 22.07 30.98
C THR A 89 -0.91 23.33 31.06
N ALA A 90 -1.73 23.61 30.05
CA ALA A 90 -2.47 24.88 29.97
C ALA A 90 -3.77 24.94 30.80
N GLY A 91 -4.21 23.82 31.37
CA GLY A 91 -5.50 23.72 32.04
C GLY A 91 -6.67 23.97 31.07
N ALA A 92 -7.76 24.54 31.57
CA ALA A 92 -8.94 24.88 30.76
C ALA A 92 -8.80 26.18 29.96
N SER A 93 -7.64 26.85 30.05
CA SER A 93 -7.45 28.15 29.44
C SER A 93 -7.17 28.08 27.93
N VAL A 94 -7.54 29.15 27.22
CA VAL A 94 -7.29 29.31 25.79
C VAL A 94 -6.10 30.24 25.59
N ILE A 95 -5.08 29.74 24.88
CA ILE A 95 -3.89 30.53 24.52
C ILE A 95 -4.19 31.27 23.21
N PRO A 96 -4.07 32.61 23.12
CA PRO A 96 -4.31 33.32 21.87
C PRO A 96 -3.33 32.89 20.77
N ASN A 97 -2.03 32.96 21.04
CA ASN A 97 -0.98 32.58 20.11
C ASN A 97 0.06 31.68 20.81
N LEU A 98 0.37 30.53 20.20
CA LEU A 98 1.40 29.60 20.68
C LEU A 98 2.56 29.55 19.69
N LEU A 99 3.77 29.85 20.16
CA LEU A 99 5.00 29.77 19.38
C LEU A 99 5.94 28.73 20.00
N ILE A 100 6.41 27.79 19.18
CA ILE A 100 7.47 26.87 19.54
C ILE A 100 8.73 27.29 18.78
N ASN A 101 9.75 27.69 19.53
CA ASN A 101 10.99 28.28 19.01
C ASN A 101 12.17 27.90 19.92
N LYS A 102 12.39 26.59 20.08
CA LYS A 102 13.53 26.07 20.84
C LYS A 102 14.84 26.37 20.13
N THR A 103 15.93 26.41 20.88
CA THR A 103 17.28 26.57 20.31
C THR A 103 17.72 25.30 19.60
N GLY A 104 17.57 24.13 20.24
CA GLY A 104 17.91 22.84 19.66
C GLY A 104 16.80 22.30 18.76
N ALA A 105 17.16 21.78 17.58
CA ALA A 105 16.19 21.17 16.68
C ALA A 105 15.54 19.89 17.24
N ALA A 106 16.22 19.21 18.17
CA ALA A 106 15.76 18.02 18.85
C ALA A 106 15.13 18.30 20.24
N ASP A 107 15.15 19.55 20.71
CA ASP A 107 14.52 19.90 21.98
C ASP A 107 13.00 19.72 21.87
N ILE A 108 12.43 18.98 22.83
CA ILE A 108 11.03 18.55 22.79
C ILE A 108 10.17 19.47 23.64
N VAL A 109 9.12 20.00 23.04
CA VAL A 109 7.96 20.56 23.73
C VAL A 109 6.83 19.54 23.71
N LYS A 110 6.47 19.03 24.88
CA LYS A 110 5.46 17.98 25.05
C LYS A 110 4.20 18.50 25.75
N LEU A 111 3.03 18.03 25.32
CA LEU A 111 1.79 18.28 26.05
C LEU A 111 1.61 17.30 27.21
N ASN A 112 1.22 17.80 28.38
CA ASN A 112 0.76 16.98 29.51
C ASN A 112 -0.78 17.00 29.67
N ALA A 113 -1.47 17.76 28.83
CA ALA A 113 -2.92 17.79 28.66
C ALA A 113 -3.24 18.43 27.30
N SER A 114 -4.47 18.27 26.79
CA SER A 114 -4.91 19.01 25.60
C SER A 114 -4.77 20.51 25.79
N VAL A 115 -4.36 21.22 24.74
CA VAL A 115 -4.15 22.68 24.76
C VAL A 115 -5.01 23.32 23.68
N THR A 116 -5.74 24.36 24.05
CA THR A 116 -6.55 25.13 23.09
C THR A 116 -5.82 26.42 22.69
N VAL A 117 -5.65 26.63 21.38
CA VAL A 117 -5.05 27.83 20.78
C VAL A 117 -6.06 28.52 19.88
N ASN A 118 -6.26 29.83 20.02
CA ASN A 118 -7.35 30.53 19.31
C ASN A 118 -6.95 31.11 17.95
N ASN A 119 -5.81 31.81 17.87
CA ASN A 119 -5.46 32.64 16.73
C ASN A 119 -4.36 32.02 15.86
N THR A 120 -3.16 31.80 16.43
CA THR A 120 -2.02 31.26 15.67
C THR A 120 -1.25 30.19 16.41
N PHE A 121 -0.81 29.17 15.69
CA PHE A 121 0.20 28.22 16.13
C PHE A 121 1.39 28.26 15.16
N ASN A 122 2.58 28.55 15.68
CA ASN A 122 3.80 28.65 14.89
C ASN A 122 4.85 27.68 15.43
N LEU A 123 5.37 26.79 14.58
CA LEU A 123 6.46 25.89 14.91
C LEU A 123 7.68 26.23 14.06
N THR A 124 8.61 26.97 14.65
CA THR A 124 9.81 27.48 13.96
C THR A 124 11.02 26.59 14.18
N ASN A 125 11.24 26.14 15.42
CA ASN A 125 12.31 25.20 15.75
C ASN A 125 11.99 24.36 17.00
N GLY A 126 12.71 23.25 17.17
CA GLY A 126 12.39 22.18 18.13
C GLY A 126 11.45 21.12 17.56
N VAL A 127 10.99 20.24 18.45
CA VAL A 127 9.97 19.20 18.22
C VAL A 127 8.75 19.54 19.09
N PHE A 128 7.55 19.50 18.51
CA PHE A 128 6.32 19.64 19.26
C PHE A 128 5.50 18.34 19.18
N THR A 129 5.10 17.80 20.32
CA THR A 129 4.38 16.53 20.40
C THR A 129 3.21 16.58 21.38
N THR A 130 2.10 15.95 21.00
CA THR A 130 0.97 15.72 21.90
C THR A 130 1.10 14.43 22.69
N ASP A 131 2.30 13.82 22.70
CA ASP A 131 2.59 12.54 23.35
C ASP A 131 1.64 11.40 22.93
N PRO A 132 1.41 11.19 21.62
CA PRO A 132 0.28 10.39 21.14
C PRO A 132 0.37 8.89 21.48
N VAL A 133 1.54 8.38 21.84
CA VAL A 133 1.74 6.96 22.20
C VAL A 133 1.35 6.71 23.66
N ALA A 134 1.84 7.53 24.59
CA ALA A 134 1.52 7.39 26.01
C ALA A 134 0.16 8.01 26.35
N ASN A 135 -0.24 9.08 25.65
CA ASN A 135 -1.42 9.89 25.92
C ASN A 135 -2.24 10.13 24.63
N PRO A 136 -2.92 9.11 24.09
CA PRO A 136 -3.57 9.15 22.77
C PRO A 136 -4.80 10.07 22.69
N THR A 137 -5.18 10.74 23.78
CA THR A 137 -6.30 11.68 23.85
C THR A 137 -5.86 13.15 23.85
N PHE A 138 -4.58 13.44 24.14
CA PHE A 138 -4.09 14.81 24.15
C PHE A 138 -4.01 15.36 22.74
N ALA A 139 -4.50 16.59 22.56
CA ALA A 139 -4.55 17.25 21.27
C ALA A 139 -4.19 18.73 21.37
N LEU A 140 -3.60 19.25 20.28
CA LEU A 140 -3.58 20.68 20.01
C LEU A 140 -4.91 21.05 19.33
N ILE A 141 -5.71 21.88 19.99
CA ILE A 141 -7.07 22.22 19.58
C ILE A 141 -7.12 23.67 19.12
N SER A 142 -7.65 23.94 17.93
CA SER A 142 -7.86 25.31 17.45
C SER A 142 -9.09 25.45 16.57
N PRO A 143 -9.68 26.64 16.45
CA PRO A 143 -10.64 26.92 15.38
C PRO A 143 -10.05 26.63 13.99
N ALA A 144 -10.89 26.27 13.02
CA ALA A 144 -10.48 26.05 11.64
C ALA A 144 -9.91 27.33 11.00
N ALA A 145 -10.26 28.51 11.51
CA ALA A 145 -9.73 29.80 11.08
C ALA A 145 -8.33 30.12 11.64
N ALA A 146 -7.86 29.40 12.67
CA ALA A 146 -6.55 29.67 13.27
C ALA A 146 -5.42 29.41 12.27
N ALA A 147 -4.47 30.33 12.15
CA ALA A 147 -3.35 30.20 11.23
C ALA A 147 -2.27 29.27 11.82
N TYR A 148 -1.90 28.23 11.09
CA TYR A 148 -0.79 27.36 11.47
C TYR A 148 0.38 27.62 10.52
N THR A 149 1.56 27.88 11.05
CA THR A 149 2.79 28.04 10.26
C THR A 149 3.88 27.11 10.77
N PHE A 150 4.62 26.55 9.83
CA PHE A 150 5.69 25.58 10.10
C PHE A 150 6.93 26.01 9.33
N ALA A 151 8.08 26.03 10.00
CA ALA A 151 9.35 26.05 9.30
C ALA A 151 9.55 24.76 8.49
N ALA A 152 10.46 24.79 7.52
CA ALA A 152 10.73 23.63 6.67
C ALA A 152 11.09 22.38 7.51
N GLY A 153 10.45 21.25 7.17
CA GLY A 153 10.65 19.97 7.87
C GLY A 153 10.05 19.88 9.27
N LYS A 154 9.26 20.88 9.71
CA LYS A 154 8.61 20.85 11.03
C LYS A 154 7.18 20.34 10.94
N GLU A 155 6.82 19.54 11.94
CA GLU A 155 5.48 18.97 12.10
C GLU A 155 5.11 18.83 13.58
N VAL A 156 3.80 18.82 13.87
CA VAL A 156 3.22 18.37 15.13
C VAL A 156 3.14 16.85 15.11
N ILE A 157 3.79 16.22 16.07
CA ILE A 157 3.70 14.78 16.30
C ILE A 157 2.44 14.50 17.15
N GLY A 158 1.49 13.75 16.60
CA GLY A 158 0.27 13.36 17.30
C GLY A 158 -0.99 14.04 16.78
N ARG A 159 -1.82 14.59 17.68
CA ARG A 159 -3.21 14.95 17.37
C ARG A 159 -3.41 16.45 17.22
N VAL A 160 -4.00 16.86 16.11
CA VAL A 160 -4.46 18.24 15.87
C VAL A 160 -5.97 18.22 15.64
N THR A 161 -6.73 18.96 16.44
CA THR A 161 -8.18 19.10 16.30
C THR A 161 -8.52 20.50 15.81
N ARG A 162 -9.29 20.56 14.72
CA ARG A 162 -9.85 21.81 14.19
C ARG A 162 -11.35 21.88 14.45
N THR A 163 -11.83 22.92 15.13
CA THR A 163 -13.24 23.16 15.47
C THR A 163 -13.87 24.26 14.60
N GLY A 164 -15.20 24.43 14.63
CA GLY A 164 -15.87 25.47 13.84
C GLY A 164 -15.68 25.27 12.34
N TRP A 165 -15.75 24.00 11.92
CA TRP A 165 -15.36 23.57 10.59
C TRP A 165 -16.47 23.83 9.55
N SER A 166 -16.07 24.12 8.31
CA SER A 166 -16.96 24.36 7.17
C SER A 166 -16.37 23.72 5.91
N ASN A 167 -17.25 23.33 4.99
CA ASN A 167 -16.86 22.73 3.70
C ASN A 167 -16.18 23.75 2.78
N GLY A 168 -15.38 23.25 1.83
CA GLY A 168 -14.82 24.00 0.70
C GLY A 168 -13.48 24.69 0.97
N ALA A 169 -12.97 24.65 2.20
CA ALA A 169 -11.69 25.27 2.54
C ALA A 169 -10.68 24.24 3.05
N ALA A 170 -9.52 24.18 2.41
CA ALA A 170 -8.40 23.35 2.85
C ALA A 170 -7.83 23.89 4.17
N ARG A 171 -7.62 23.02 5.16
CA ARG A 171 -7.01 23.37 6.45
C ARG A 171 -5.75 22.57 6.68
N VAL A 172 -4.72 23.26 7.17
CA VAL A 172 -3.45 22.69 7.60
C VAL A 172 -3.62 22.05 8.98
N PHE A 173 -3.10 20.84 9.17
CA PHE A 173 -3.07 20.15 10.47
C PHE A 173 -1.65 20.05 10.99
N ASN A 174 -1.06 18.86 10.92
CA ASN A 174 0.19 18.53 11.58
C ASN A 174 1.43 19.14 10.91
N GLY A 175 1.34 19.62 9.69
CA GLY A 175 2.46 20.25 8.99
C GLY A 175 1.97 20.84 7.67
N THR A 176 2.81 21.63 7.00
CA THR A 176 2.46 22.38 5.78
C THR A 176 1.74 21.54 4.72
N ASN A 177 2.11 20.26 4.58
CA ASN A 177 1.55 19.35 3.58
C ASN A 177 0.44 18.42 4.12
N MET A 178 0.12 18.46 5.42
CA MET A 178 -1.04 17.73 5.97
C MET A 178 -2.29 18.61 5.82
N LEU A 179 -2.99 18.44 4.71
CA LEU A 179 -4.17 19.21 4.36
C LEU A 179 -5.41 18.33 4.33
N VAL A 180 -6.52 18.85 4.87
CA VAL A 180 -7.85 18.25 4.67
C VAL A 180 -8.83 19.32 4.22
N THR A 181 -9.65 18.98 3.22
CA THR A 181 -10.83 19.75 2.80
C THR A 181 -12.03 18.81 2.90
N THR A 182 -13.16 19.28 3.41
CA THR A 182 -14.43 18.54 3.26
C THR A 182 -15.32 19.23 2.24
N ASN A 183 -16.09 18.43 1.50
CA ASN A 183 -16.91 18.86 0.39
C ASN A 183 -18.29 18.22 0.50
N ALA A 184 -19.31 18.90 -0.03
CA ALA A 184 -20.71 18.43 -0.06
C ALA A 184 -21.29 18.03 1.32
N GLY A 185 -22.58 17.69 1.34
CA GLY A 185 -23.27 17.28 2.57
C GLY A 185 -23.17 18.29 3.72
N THR A 186 -23.31 17.78 4.94
CA THR A 186 -23.15 18.55 6.19
C THR A 186 -21.73 18.38 6.69
N ALA A 187 -21.00 19.48 6.82
CA ALA A 187 -19.65 19.50 7.36
C ALA A 187 -19.61 18.95 8.82
N PRO A 188 -18.53 18.28 9.24
CA PRO A 188 -18.37 17.93 10.65
C PRO A 188 -18.21 19.19 11.51
N ALA A 189 -18.59 19.14 12.79
CA ALA A 189 -18.40 20.25 13.72
C ALA A 189 -16.92 20.46 14.09
N SER A 190 -16.16 19.35 14.10
CA SER A 190 -14.71 19.34 14.23
C SER A 190 -14.10 18.16 13.50
N LEU A 191 -12.82 18.28 13.15
CA LEU A 191 -12.03 17.19 12.59
C LEU A 191 -10.73 17.07 13.38
N THR A 192 -10.40 15.86 13.81
CA THR A 192 -9.09 15.54 14.39
C THR A 192 -8.26 14.75 13.40
N VAL A 193 -7.03 15.18 13.15
CA VAL A 193 -6.01 14.42 12.43
C VAL A 193 -4.99 13.92 13.44
N THR A 194 -4.73 12.62 13.41
CA THR A 194 -3.60 12.00 14.12
C THR A 194 -2.57 11.65 13.08
N MET A 195 -1.36 12.19 13.22
CA MET A 195 -0.21 11.90 12.36
C MET A 195 0.99 11.58 13.25
N ILE A 196 1.54 10.38 13.11
CA ILE A 196 2.67 9.93 13.92
C ILE A 196 3.76 9.42 12.95
N PRO A 197 4.94 10.06 12.91
CA PRO A 197 6.08 9.59 12.13
C PRO A 197 6.76 8.39 12.79
N LEU A 198 7.60 7.67 12.03
CA LEU A 198 8.39 6.54 12.53
C LEU A 198 9.22 6.91 13.78
N SER A 199 9.81 8.11 13.79
CA SER A 199 10.65 8.61 14.89
C SER A 199 9.91 8.70 16.24
N ALA A 200 8.57 8.73 16.21
CA ALA A 200 7.72 8.78 17.39
C ALA A 200 6.93 7.47 17.61
N GLY A 201 7.34 6.36 16.98
CA GLY A 201 6.67 5.07 17.08
C GLY A 201 5.43 4.95 16.19
N GLY A 202 5.29 5.81 15.18
CA GLY A 202 4.22 5.71 14.20
C GLY A 202 4.47 4.59 13.21
N ASP A 203 3.74 3.49 13.36
CA ASP A 203 3.67 2.40 12.39
C ASP A 203 2.20 2.09 12.10
N PRO A 204 1.77 2.03 10.82
CA PRO A 204 0.44 1.56 10.48
C PRO A 204 0.17 0.16 11.05
N THR A 205 -1.09 -0.11 11.38
CA THR A 205 -1.50 -1.42 11.86
C THR A 205 -1.30 -2.49 10.78
N GLN A 206 -0.87 -3.68 11.18
CA GLN A 206 -0.45 -4.80 10.32
C GLN A 206 0.90 -4.53 9.63
N ALA A 207 1.86 -5.42 9.86
CA ALA A 207 3.21 -5.32 9.30
C ALA A 207 3.24 -5.75 7.83
N GLU A 208 2.95 -4.82 6.92
CA GLU A 208 2.93 -5.02 5.48
C GLU A 208 3.97 -4.11 4.81
N ARG A 209 3.90 -3.90 3.48
CA ARG A 209 4.71 -2.87 2.83
C ARG A 209 4.01 -1.52 2.99
N GLU A 210 4.67 -0.57 3.65
CA GLU A 210 4.16 0.79 3.81
C GLU A 210 5.25 1.83 4.07
N VAL A 211 4.88 3.09 3.87
CA VAL A 211 5.56 4.22 4.49
C VAL A 211 5.33 4.15 6.00
N LYS A 212 6.40 4.26 6.78
CA LYS A 212 6.39 4.16 8.25
C LYS A 212 5.85 5.44 8.91
N ARG A 213 4.58 5.70 8.67
CA ARG A 213 3.85 6.85 9.18
C ARG A 213 2.37 6.52 9.31
N LYS A 214 1.81 6.76 10.49
CA LYS A 214 0.41 6.47 10.81
C LYS A 214 -0.50 7.68 10.60
N PHE A 215 -1.65 7.46 9.97
CA PHE A 215 -2.70 8.47 9.83
C PHE A 215 -4.06 7.95 10.31
N ASN A 216 -4.73 8.75 11.13
CA ASN A 216 -6.13 8.55 11.49
C ASN A 216 -6.88 9.87 11.46
N PHE A 217 -8.15 9.81 11.08
CA PHE A 217 -9.04 10.96 11.04
C PHE A 217 -10.25 10.69 11.91
N THR A 218 -10.68 11.69 12.68
CA THR A 218 -11.86 11.57 13.55
C THR A 218 -12.75 12.80 13.37
N PRO A 219 -13.71 12.74 12.43
CA PRO A 219 -14.74 13.77 12.32
C PRO A 219 -15.74 13.66 13.48
N THR A 220 -16.23 14.81 13.97
CA THR A 220 -17.31 14.88 14.96
C THR A 220 -18.58 15.40 14.29
N GLY A 221 -19.60 14.54 14.17
CA GLY A 221 -20.81 14.85 13.44
C GLY A 221 -20.58 14.96 11.92
N GLY A 222 -21.49 15.65 11.23
CA GLY A 222 -21.48 15.74 9.77
C GLY A 222 -22.03 14.48 9.09
N THR A 223 -22.64 14.65 7.92
CA THR A 223 -23.27 13.57 7.16
C THR A 223 -23.16 13.82 5.67
N GLY A 224 -22.91 12.76 4.89
CA GLY A 224 -22.87 12.83 3.42
C GLY A 224 -21.76 13.69 2.81
N PHE A 225 -20.79 14.15 3.61
CA PHE A 225 -19.63 14.86 3.10
C PHE A 225 -18.60 13.89 2.53
N THR A 226 -17.78 14.40 1.63
CA THR A 226 -16.54 13.77 1.17
C THR A 226 -15.34 14.58 1.64
N ALA A 227 -14.16 13.96 1.68
CA ALA A 227 -12.93 14.62 2.08
C ALA A 227 -11.84 14.47 1.02
N ASP A 228 -11.12 15.56 0.80
CA ASP A 228 -9.87 15.57 0.05
C ASP A 228 -8.73 15.67 1.05
N VAL A 229 -7.78 14.75 0.95
CA VAL A 229 -6.71 14.59 1.95
C VAL A 229 -5.37 14.55 1.25
N ARG A 230 -4.45 15.39 1.73
CA ARG A 230 -3.02 15.35 1.39
C ARG A 230 -2.25 14.72 2.54
N TYR A 231 -1.58 13.61 2.24
CA TYR A 231 -0.75 12.83 3.14
C TYR A 231 0.73 13.18 2.90
N PRO A 232 1.41 13.85 3.84
CA PRO A 232 2.84 14.07 3.77
C PRO A 232 3.63 12.85 4.26
N TYR A 233 4.81 12.61 3.73
CA TYR A 233 5.76 11.62 4.23
C TYR A 233 7.16 12.22 4.34
N LEU A 234 8.12 11.44 4.83
CA LEU A 234 9.54 11.73 4.71
C LEU A 234 10.22 10.64 3.89
N THR A 235 11.23 11.00 3.10
CA THR A 235 12.02 10.02 2.32
C THR A 235 12.58 8.89 3.20
N ALA A 236 13.00 9.20 4.43
CA ALA A 236 13.52 8.22 5.39
C ALA A 236 12.47 7.21 5.88
N GLU A 237 11.18 7.48 5.67
CA GLU A 237 10.07 6.61 6.08
C GLU A 237 9.58 5.70 4.94
N LEU A 238 10.10 5.85 3.72
CA LEU A 238 9.61 5.13 2.53
C LEU A 238 9.73 3.61 2.63
N ASN A 239 10.61 3.09 3.49
CA ASN A 239 10.90 1.65 3.57
C ASN A 239 11.30 1.11 2.18
N THR A 240 10.61 0.10 1.64
CA THR A 240 10.87 -0.44 0.29
C THR A 240 9.94 0.13 -0.79
N ASN A 241 9.16 1.17 -0.50
CA ASN A 241 8.19 1.72 -1.45
C ASN A 241 8.87 2.57 -2.52
N ASN A 242 8.37 2.47 -3.76
CA ASN A 242 8.72 3.44 -4.79
C ASN A 242 7.82 4.67 -4.64
N GLU A 243 8.45 5.80 -4.36
CA GLU A 243 7.81 7.09 -4.16
C GLU A 243 6.88 7.51 -5.31
N ASN A 244 7.28 7.21 -6.55
CA ASN A 244 6.52 7.54 -7.75
C ASN A 244 5.18 6.79 -7.85
N ASN A 245 5.03 5.71 -7.09
CA ASN A 245 3.86 4.84 -7.12
C ASN A 245 2.97 5.00 -5.90
N LEU A 246 3.35 5.80 -4.90
CA LEU A 246 2.60 5.87 -3.65
C LEU A 246 1.14 6.25 -3.87
N VAL A 247 0.27 5.48 -3.22
CA VAL A 247 -1.16 5.74 -3.10
C VAL A 247 -1.59 5.62 -1.64
N PRO A 248 -2.71 6.26 -1.24
CA PRO A 248 -3.32 6.01 0.06
C PRO A 248 -3.98 4.64 0.11
N TRP A 249 -3.88 4.01 1.28
CA TRP A 249 -4.53 2.76 1.63
C TRP A 249 -5.38 2.97 2.86
N THR A 250 -6.54 2.32 2.90
CA THR A 250 -7.47 2.39 4.04
C THR A 250 -7.71 1.00 4.61
N LEU A 251 -7.73 0.90 5.94
CA LEU A 251 -7.95 -0.36 6.64
C LEU A 251 -9.44 -0.55 6.88
N VAL A 252 -10.04 -1.55 6.22
CA VAL A 252 -11.46 -1.89 6.36
C VAL A 252 -11.56 -3.36 6.70
N ALA A 253 -12.19 -3.69 7.84
CA ALA A 253 -12.38 -5.07 8.29
C ALA A 253 -11.07 -5.90 8.30
N SER A 254 -9.99 -5.33 8.83
CA SER A 254 -8.64 -5.94 8.87
C SER A 254 -8.01 -6.20 7.50
N GLU A 255 -8.46 -5.52 6.46
CA GLU A 255 -7.91 -5.58 5.11
C GLU A 255 -7.52 -4.17 4.63
N TRP A 256 -6.27 -4.03 4.17
CA TRP A 256 -5.80 -2.81 3.54
C TRP A 256 -6.29 -2.74 2.09
N ASN A 257 -7.03 -1.69 1.75
CA ASN A 257 -7.59 -1.47 0.42
C ASN A 257 -6.95 -0.23 -0.24
N ALA A 258 -6.40 -0.39 -1.43
CA ALA A 258 -5.75 0.68 -2.18
C ALA A 258 -6.78 1.68 -2.68
N ARG A 259 -6.44 2.98 -2.65
CA ARG A 259 -7.20 4.02 -3.33
C ARG A 259 -6.38 4.59 -4.47
N VAL A 260 -6.65 4.12 -5.68
CA VAL A 260 -5.82 4.38 -6.87
C VAL A 260 -6.37 5.45 -7.80
N THR A 261 -7.58 5.97 -7.57
CA THR A 261 -8.19 6.97 -8.47
C THR A 261 -9.17 7.88 -7.74
N PRO A 262 -9.07 9.21 -7.90
CA PRO A 262 -7.93 9.97 -8.44
C PRO A 262 -6.83 10.14 -7.38
N VAL A 263 -5.56 9.95 -7.76
CA VAL A 263 -4.40 10.21 -6.91
C VAL A 263 -3.45 11.16 -7.62
N THR A 264 -2.97 12.18 -6.89
CA THR A 264 -1.89 13.07 -7.31
C THR A 264 -0.76 13.00 -6.31
N ARG A 265 0.47 13.26 -6.73
CA ARG A 265 1.65 13.12 -5.87
C ARG A 265 2.73 14.11 -6.29
N ASN A 266 3.59 14.47 -5.36
CA ASN A 266 4.78 15.27 -5.61
C ASN A 266 5.94 14.72 -4.77
N THR A 267 6.93 14.15 -5.45
CA THR A 267 8.13 13.55 -4.85
C THR A 267 9.22 14.59 -4.52
N GLY A 268 9.09 15.82 -5.00
CA GLY A 268 9.98 16.92 -4.60
C GLY A 268 9.50 17.65 -3.34
N SER A 269 8.31 17.33 -2.84
CA SER A 269 7.71 17.93 -1.65
C SER A 269 7.08 16.88 -0.73
N ASP A 270 7.38 15.61 -0.97
CA ASP A 270 6.99 14.44 -0.18
C ASP A 270 5.51 14.39 0.22
N TRP A 271 4.60 14.44 -0.76
CA TRP A 271 3.18 14.27 -0.48
C TRP A 271 2.39 13.49 -1.54
N VAL A 272 1.31 12.85 -1.09
CA VAL A 272 0.29 12.17 -1.91
C VAL A 272 -1.08 12.76 -1.58
N ASN A 273 -1.90 13.05 -2.58
CA ASN A 273 -3.23 13.63 -2.41
C ASN A 273 -4.30 12.80 -3.13
N ILE A 274 -5.42 12.59 -2.45
CA ILE A 274 -6.63 11.93 -2.96
C ILE A 274 -7.84 12.82 -2.68
N THR A 275 -8.85 12.71 -3.55
CA THR A 275 -10.10 13.47 -3.41
C THR A 275 -11.29 12.54 -3.24
N GLY A 276 -12.36 13.04 -2.62
CA GLY A 276 -13.64 12.36 -2.61
C GLY A 276 -13.75 11.17 -1.65
N ILE A 277 -12.94 11.10 -0.59
CA ILE A 277 -13.05 10.07 0.44
C ILE A 277 -14.42 10.20 1.15
N PRO A 278 -15.29 9.18 1.14
CA PRO A 278 -16.55 9.23 1.87
C PRO A 278 -16.33 9.39 3.39
N ALA A 279 -17.23 10.10 4.08
CA ALA A 279 -17.15 10.30 5.53
C ALA A 279 -16.94 9.01 6.35
N ALA A 280 -17.58 7.90 5.95
CA ALA A 280 -17.46 6.61 6.61
C ALA A 280 -16.08 5.96 6.45
N ASP A 281 -15.42 6.19 5.30
CA ASP A 281 -14.08 5.68 5.00
C ASP A 281 -13.00 6.57 5.64
N LEU A 282 -13.26 7.87 5.74
CA LEU A 282 -12.33 8.82 6.36
C LEU A 282 -11.96 8.41 7.78
N ALA A 283 -12.94 7.94 8.56
CA ALA A 283 -12.76 7.54 9.96
C ALA A 283 -11.91 6.26 10.17
N GLN A 284 -11.54 5.56 9.10
CA GLN A 284 -10.67 4.38 9.16
C GLN A 284 -9.20 4.77 9.41
N GLU A 285 -8.34 3.77 9.58
CA GLU A 285 -6.89 3.98 9.54
C GLU A 285 -6.40 4.10 8.10
N TRP A 286 -5.41 4.97 7.90
CA TRP A 286 -4.82 5.24 6.60
C TRP A 286 -3.29 5.12 6.62
N LYS A 287 -2.72 4.67 5.50
CA LYS A 287 -1.28 4.65 5.24
C LYS A 287 -0.98 4.99 3.79
N LEU A 288 0.30 5.20 3.48
CA LEU A 288 0.80 5.27 2.11
C LEU A 288 1.58 3.99 1.79
N ALA A 289 1.40 3.44 0.60
CA ALA A 289 2.22 2.33 0.09
C ALA A 289 2.19 2.27 -1.44
N ASP A 290 3.22 1.65 -2.01
CA ASP A 290 3.35 1.31 -3.43
C ASP A 290 2.48 0.07 -3.75
N PRO A 291 1.48 0.19 -4.65
CA PRO A 291 0.62 -0.92 -5.04
C PRO A 291 1.26 -1.91 -6.01
N ASN A 292 2.44 -1.60 -6.57
CA ASN A 292 3.10 -2.45 -7.54
C ASN A 292 4.04 -3.43 -6.85
N TYR A 293 3.77 -4.72 -7.01
CA TYR A 293 4.52 -5.80 -6.38
C TYR A 293 5.32 -6.58 -7.40
N THR A 294 6.60 -6.83 -7.08
CA THR A 294 7.48 -7.63 -7.92
C THR A 294 7.14 -9.11 -7.79
N MET A 295 6.98 -9.83 -8.89
CA MET A 295 6.75 -11.27 -8.90
C MET A 295 7.96 -11.99 -9.48
N ASN A 296 8.75 -12.62 -8.60
CA ASN A 296 9.86 -13.49 -8.96
C ASN A 296 9.32 -14.90 -9.21
N VAL A 297 8.94 -15.17 -10.46
CA VAL A 297 8.31 -16.43 -10.85
C VAL A 297 9.21 -17.25 -11.74
N THR A 298 9.32 -18.53 -11.42
CA THR A 298 9.89 -19.54 -12.34
C THR A 298 8.81 -20.57 -12.67
N ALA A 299 8.57 -20.82 -13.94
CA ALA A 299 7.65 -21.83 -14.44
C ALA A 299 8.17 -22.43 -15.74
N PHE A 300 7.80 -23.67 -16.06
CA PHE A 300 8.14 -24.30 -17.33
C PHE A 300 6.88 -24.79 -18.03
N LEU A 301 6.81 -24.58 -19.34
CA LEU A 301 5.77 -25.09 -20.22
C LEU A 301 6.22 -26.44 -20.77
N ARG A 302 5.55 -27.51 -20.37
CA ARG A 302 5.98 -28.87 -20.65
C ARG A 302 5.98 -29.21 -22.14
N GLY A 303 5.05 -28.64 -22.92
CA GLY A 303 5.02 -28.78 -24.38
C GLY A 303 6.25 -28.20 -25.07
N ASN A 304 6.85 -27.17 -24.49
CA ASN A 304 8.00 -26.46 -25.04
C ASN A 304 9.34 -26.99 -24.55
N TRP A 305 9.36 -27.89 -23.56
CA TRP A 305 10.59 -28.38 -22.96
C TRP A 305 11.48 -29.10 -23.99
N ASN A 306 12.75 -28.73 -24.01
CA ASN A 306 13.79 -29.34 -24.82
C ASN A 306 14.83 -30.02 -23.91
N ASN A 307 14.72 -31.34 -23.78
CA ASN A 307 15.55 -32.12 -22.86
C ASN A 307 17.08 -31.98 -23.11
N PRO A 308 17.59 -32.08 -24.36
CA PRO A 308 19.01 -31.85 -24.66
C PRO A 308 19.59 -30.53 -24.15
N THR A 309 18.83 -29.44 -24.21
CA THR A 309 19.31 -28.09 -23.85
C THR A 309 18.88 -27.65 -22.46
N THR A 310 18.07 -28.46 -21.77
CA THR A 310 17.44 -28.12 -20.47
C THR A 310 16.76 -26.74 -20.44
N LEU A 311 16.19 -26.33 -21.57
CA LEU A 311 15.53 -25.05 -21.80
C LEU A 311 14.23 -25.26 -22.58
N MET A 312 13.34 -24.26 -22.58
CA MET A 312 12.17 -24.25 -23.46
C MET A 312 12.51 -23.75 -24.86
N ARG A 313 11.80 -24.26 -25.87
CA ARG A 313 11.86 -23.76 -27.25
C ARG A 313 11.14 -22.40 -27.34
N ASN A 314 11.75 -21.46 -28.06
CA ASN A 314 11.24 -20.14 -28.41
C ASN A 314 10.92 -20.05 -29.93
N THR A 315 10.40 -21.13 -30.50
CA THR A 315 10.17 -21.25 -31.95
C THR A 315 9.24 -20.16 -32.48
N LEU A 316 8.21 -19.77 -31.72
CA LEU A 316 7.31 -18.67 -32.09
C LEU A 316 8.03 -17.32 -32.19
N ASN A 317 8.94 -17.02 -31.25
CA ASN A 317 9.70 -15.77 -31.25
C ASN A 317 10.65 -15.69 -32.43
N THR A 318 11.44 -16.75 -32.65
CA THR A 318 12.34 -16.85 -33.82
C THR A 318 11.60 -16.85 -35.16
N GLY A 319 10.28 -17.11 -35.16
CA GLY A 319 9.40 -17.01 -36.32
C GLY A 319 8.69 -15.68 -36.47
N ASN A 320 8.90 -14.73 -35.54
CA ASN A 320 8.17 -13.47 -35.42
C ASN A 320 6.63 -13.66 -35.35
N LEU A 321 6.19 -14.73 -34.68
CA LEU A 321 4.77 -15.08 -34.59
C LEU A 321 4.12 -14.67 -33.26
N ILE A 322 4.90 -14.33 -32.23
CA ILE A 322 4.33 -13.87 -30.96
C ILE A 322 3.61 -12.53 -31.20
N PRO A 323 2.32 -12.40 -30.84
CA PRO A 323 1.60 -11.14 -30.97
C PRO A 323 2.27 -10.02 -30.17
N LEU A 324 2.25 -8.81 -30.72
CA LEU A 324 2.80 -7.63 -30.04
C LEU A 324 1.89 -7.10 -28.91
N ALA A 325 0.63 -7.54 -28.86
CA ALA A 325 -0.31 -7.28 -27.77
C ALA A 325 -0.65 -8.58 -27.04
N GLN A 326 -0.89 -8.50 -25.73
CA GLN A 326 -1.22 -9.66 -24.91
C GLN A 326 -2.47 -10.42 -25.44
N PRO A 327 -2.47 -11.77 -25.47
CA PRO A 327 -3.50 -12.58 -26.11
C PRO A 327 -4.68 -12.99 -25.19
N TYR A 328 -4.74 -12.47 -23.97
CA TYR A 328 -5.70 -12.87 -22.93
C TYR A 328 -6.98 -12.01 -22.90
N ASN A 329 -7.21 -11.11 -23.86
CA ASN A 329 -8.37 -10.22 -23.88
C ASN A 329 -9.71 -10.90 -24.21
N ALA A 330 -9.69 -12.14 -24.70
CA ALA A 330 -10.86 -12.95 -25.02
C ALA A 330 -11.13 -14.03 -23.96
N LEU A 331 -12.31 -14.67 -24.06
CA LEU A 331 -12.60 -15.88 -23.29
C LEU A 331 -11.52 -16.94 -23.54
N PRO A 332 -11.14 -17.73 -22.51
CA PRO A 332 -11.71 -17.78 -21.16
C PRO A 332 -11.09 -16.79 -20.16
N PHE A 333 -10.08 -16.01 -20.56
CA PHE A 333 -9.31 -15.17 -19.62
C PHE A 333 -9.94 -13.80 -19.38
N SER A 334 -10.52 -13.20 -20.43
CA SER A 334 -11.15 -11.87 -20.41
C SER A 334 -10.30 -10.82 -19.66
N TYR A 335 -9.01 -10.82 -19.98
CA TYR A 335 -8.04 -9.87 -19.44
C TYR A 335 -8.12 -8.53 -20.16
N THR A 336 -8.62 -7.52 -19.46
CA THR A 336 -8.79 -6.15 -19.96
C THR A 336 -7.50 -5.32 -19.93
N GLY A 337 -6.35 -5.92 -19.61
CA GLY A 337 -5.06 -5.26 -19.69
C GLY A 337 -4.71 -4.86 -21.12
N THR A 338 -3.89 -3.84 -21.26
CA THR A 338 -3.53 -3.24 -22.56
C THR A 338 -2.05 -3.43 -22.89
N GLU A 339 -1.39 -4.34 -22.19
CA GLU A 339 0.03 -4.64 -22.36
C GLU A 339 0.35 -4.96 -23.82
N SER A 340 1.30 -4.21 -24.37
CA SER A 340 1.79 -4.36 -25.72
C SER A 340 3.23 -3.84 -25.82
N VAL A 341 3.95 -4.29 -26.84
CA VAL A 341 5.33 -3.91 -27.14
C VAL A 341 5.48 -3.57 -28.62
N GLY A 342 6.44 -2.71 -28.97
CA GLY A 342 6.73 -2.43 -30.39
C GLY A 342 7.44 -3.59 -31.11
N VAL A 343 8.16 -4.41 -30.34
CA VAL A 343 8.87 -5.61 -30.78
C VAL A 343 9.04 -6.52 -29.55
N ILE A 344 9.13 -7.83 -29.76
CA ILE A 344 9.48 -8.75 -28.66
C ILE A 344 10.91 -8.44 -28.20
N PRO A 345 11.11 -7.98 -26.95
CA PRO A 345 12.35 -7.29 -26.55
C PRO A 345 13.52 -8.23 -26.27
N ASN A 346 13.26 -9.52 -26.09
CA ASN A 346 14.26 -10.52 -25.73
C ASN A 346 14.15 -11.75 -26.63
N ALA A 347 15.28 -12.17 -27.23
CA ALA A 347 15.36 -13.33 -28.10
C ALA A 347 14.97 -14.64 -27.37
N ASN A 348 15.08 -14.68 -26.04
CA ASN A 348 14.72 -15.82 -25.22
C ASN A 348 13.25 -15.86 -24.81
N VAL A 349 12.39 -14.92 -25.23
CA VAL A 349 10.94 -15.03 -24.98
C VAL A 349 10.40 -16.28 -25.66
N VAL A 350 9.65 -17.08 -24.90
CA VAL A 350 8.92 -18.25 -25.39
C VAL A 350 7.50 -17.86 -25.80
N ASP A 351 6.78 -17.16 -24.91
CA ASP A 351 5.41 -16.67 -25.15
C ASP A 351 5.01 -15.63 -24.10
N TRP A 352 3.80 -15.09 -24.24
CA TRP A 352 3.08 -14.37 -23.19
C TRP A 352 2.68 -15.31 -22.04
N ILE A 353 2.62 -14.76 -20.82
CA ILE A 353 2.13 -15.43 -19.62
C ILE A 353 1.30 -14.45 -18.79
N LEU A 354 0.21 -14.90 -18.18
CA LEU A 354 -0.64 -14.09 -17.31
C LEU A 354 -0.41 -14.48 -15.84
N ILE A 355 -0.03 -13.50 -15.03
CA ILE A 355 0.06 -13.64 -13.58
C ILE A 355 -1.18 -13.06 -12.93
N GLU A 356 -1.75 -13.80 -11.97
CA GLU A 356 -2.83 -13.32 -11.10
C GLU A 356 -2.41 -13.46 -9.64
N LEU A 357 -2.84 -12.52 -8.81
CA LEU A 357 -2.86 -12.66 -7.36
C LEU A 357 -4.31 -12.76 -6.88
N ARG A 358 -4.57 -13.78 -6.06
CA ARG A 358 -5.88 -14.07 -5.51
C ARG A 358 -5.83 -14.09 -4.00
N LYS A 359 -6.78 -13.41 -3.36
CA LYS A 359 -6.86 -13.30 -1.91
C LYS A 359 -8.22 -13.80 -1.39
N PRO A 360 -8.34 -15.09 -1.08
CA PRO A 360 -9.56 -15.64 -0.51
C PRO A 360 -9.85 -15.07 0.88
N ALA A 361 -11.12 -14.78 1.17
CA ALA A 361 -11.55 -14.27 2.48
C ALA A 361 -11.26 -15.25 3.63
N SER A 362 -11.34 -16.56 3.37
CA SER A 362 -10.98 -17.61 4.35
C SER A 362 -9.46 -17.73 4.56
N GLY A 363 -8.65 -17.11 3.69
CA GLY A 363 -7.20 -17.30 3.67
C GLY A 363 -6.77 -18.72 3.27
N LEU A 364 -7.67 -19.53 2.68
CA LEU A 364 -7.41 -20.92 2.27
C LEU A 364 -7.49 -21.08 0.75
N ALA A 365 -6.61 -21.92 0.22
CA ALA A 365 -6.47 -22.20 -1.21
C ALA A 365 -7.77 -22.65 -1.93
N PRO A 366 -8.68 -23.45 -1.34
CA PRO A 366 -9.92 -23.86 -2.02
C PRO A 366 -10.79 -22.69 -2.50
N ASP A 367 -10.74 -21.55 -1.81
CA ASP A 367 -11.58 -20.39 -2.11
C ASP A 367 -10.85 -19.32 -2.94
N ALA A 368 -9.59 -19.58 -3.34
CA ALA A 368 -8.76 -18.69 -4.16
C ALA A 368 -9.19 -18.74 -5.64
N THR A 369 -10.44 -18.33 -5.90
CA THR A 369 -11.06 -18.31 -7.23
C THR A 369 -10.81 -16.99 -7.97
N ILE A 370 -11.22 -16.89 -9.25
CA ILE A 370 -11.13 -15.63 -9.99
C ILE A 370 -11.90 -14.47 -9.34
N GLY A 371 -12.93 -14.77 -8.53
CA GLY A 371 -13.71 -13.75 -7.81
C GLY A 371 -12.95 -13.10 -6.65
N THR A 372 -11.80 -13.65 -6.26
CA THR A 372 -10.94 -13.13 -5.19
C THR A 372 -9.68 -12.45 -5.74
N LEU A 373 -9.69 -12.10 -7.02
CA LEU A 373 -8.60 -11.42 -7.70
C LEU A 373 -8.29 -10.06 -7.06
N ILE A 374 -7.03 -9.83 -6.73
CA ILE A 374 -6.54 -8.55 -6.21
C ILE A 374 -5.52 -7.87 -7.12
N GLY A 375 -4.97 -8.60 -8.09
CA GLY A 375 -4.04 -8.05 -9.08
C GLY A 375 -3.83 -9.03 -10.24
N ARG A 376 -3.58 -8.50 -11.43
CA ARG A 376 -3.18 -9.31 -12.60
C ARG A 376 -2.38 -8.51 -13.61
N LYS A 377 -1.41 -9.17 -14.25
CA LYS A 377 -0.62 -8.59 -15.34
C LYS A 377 -0.13 -9.65 -16.33
N ALA A 378 -0.14 -9.32 -17.62
CA ALA A 378 0.52 -10.13 -18.65
C ALA A 378 1.99 -9.70 -18.80
N GLY A 379 2.88 -10.68 -18.95
CA GLY A 379 4.30 -10.46 -19.24
C GLY A 379 4.81 -11.59 -20.13
N PHE A 380 6.12 -11.80 -20.13
CA PHE A 380 6.76 -12.83 -20.95
C PHE A 380 7.33 -13.94 -20.09
N ILE A 381 7.30 -15.17 -20.60
CA ILE A 381 8.05 -16.29 -20.06
C ILE A 381 9.28 -16.55 -20.94
N LEU A 382 10.45 -16.66 -20.31
CA LEU A 382 11.74 -16.86 -21.00
C LEU A 382 12.08 -18.35 -21.12
N THR A 383 13.03 -18.70 -21.99
CA THR A 383 13.47 -20.11 -22.22
C THR A 383 13.96 -20.81 -20.95
N ASN A 384 14.48 -20.07 -19.98
CA ASN A 384 14.93 -20.56 -18.67
C ASN A 384 13.81 -20.62 -17.61
N GLY A 385 12.57 -20.29 -17.99
CA GLY A 385 11.39 -20.33 -17.13
C GLY A 385 11.14 -19.08 -16.29
N ALA A 386 12.03 -18.09 -16.32
CA ALA A 386 11.79 -16.81 -15.65
C ALA A 386 10.61 -16.07 -16.30
N VAL A 387 9.74 -15.49 -15.46
CA VAL A 387 8.69 -14.58 -15.92
C VAL A 387 9.14 -13.15 -15.72
N VAL A 388 9.04 -12.36 -16.78
CA VAL A 388 9.54 -10.99 -16.85
C VAL A 388 8.48 -10.01 -17.37
N ASP A 389 8.68 -8.74 -17.07
CA ASP A 389 7.84 -7.63 -17.54
C ASP A 389 8.08 -7.33 -19.03
N LEU A 390 7.46 -6.26 -19.54
CA LEU A 390 7.46 -5.89 -20.96
C LEU A 390 8.82 -5.43 -21.49
N ASP A 391 9.82 -5.23 -20.64
CA ASP A 391 11.21 -5.00 -21.05
C ASP A 391 11.96 -6.30 -21.40
N GLY A 392 11.37 -7.46 -21.10
CA GLY A 392 11.96 -8.77 -21.33
C GLY A 392 13.10 -9.15 -20.38
N VAL A 393 13.33 -8.40 -19.31
CA VAL A 393 14.47 -8.57 -18.40
C VAL A 393 14.05 -8.50 -16.93
N THR A 394 13.32 -7.47 -16.51
CA THR A 394 12.97 -7.29 -15.09
C THR A 394 11.84 -8.24 -14.69
N PRO A 395 11.80 -8.73 -13.43
CA PRO A 395 10.67 -9.53 -12.97
C PRO A 395 9.37 -8.76 -13.11
N ILE A 396 8.28 -9.45 -13.46
CA ILE A 396 7.00 -8.81 -13.72
C ILE A 396 6.47 -8.08 -12.47
N SER A 397 6.08 -6.81 -12.64
CA SER A 397 5.50 -5.99 -11.57
C SER A 397 3.97 -5.93 -11.69
N VAL A 398 3.24 -6.46 -10.71
CA VAL A 398 1.77 -6.55 -10.72
C VAL A 398 1.17 -5.53 -9.76
N PRO A 399 0.27 -4.65 -10.21
CA PRO A 399 -0.49 -3.77 -9.33
C PRO A 399 -1.52 -4.58 -8.53
N ILE A 400 -1.60 -4.33 -7.22
CA ILE A 400 -2.57 -4.96 -6.32
C ILE A 400 -3.51 -3.94 -5.69
N THR A 401 -4.75 -4.37 -5.44
CA THR A 401 -5.80 -3.54 -4.83
C THR A 401 -5.99 -3.80 -3.34
N LYS A 402 -5.40 -4.89 -2.83
CA LYS A 402 -5.49 -5.30 -1.43
C LYS A 402 -4.15 -5.80 -0.89
N GLN A 403 -3.83 -5.45 0.35
CA GLN A 403 -2.64 -5.91 1.09
C GLN A 403 -3.04 -6.81 2.27
N GLY A 404 -2.08 -7.51 2.86
CA GLY A 404 -2.31 -8.48 3.93
C GLY A 404 -1.87 -9.89 3.54
N SER A 405 -1.66 -10.75 4.53
CA SER A 405 -1.35 -12.17 4.32
C SER A 405 -2.43 -12.97 3.59
N GLY A 406 -2.09 -14.18 3.11
CA GLY A 406 -3.05 -15.13 2.55
C GLY A 406 -3.27 -15.04 1.04
N ASN A 407 -2.33 -14.44 0.31
CA ASN A 407 -2.42 -14.33 -1.15
C ASN A 407 -1.85 -15.57 -1.83
N TYR A 408 -2.46 -15.95 -2.95
CA TYR A 408 -2.01 -17.03 -3.81
C TYR A 408 -1.65 -16.49 -5.19
N MET A 409 -0.48 -16.88 -5.68
CA MET A 409 -0.02 -16.54 -7.02
C MET A 409 -0.51 -17.60 -8.00
N VAL A 410 -1.05 -17.18 -9.14
CA VAL A 410 -1.49 -18.06 -10.21
C VAL A 410 -0.76 -17.70 -11.50
N VAL A 411 -0.23 -18.72 -12.17
CA VAL A 411 0.38 -18.62 -13.50
C VAL A 411 -0.58 -19.23 -14.50
N LYS A 412 -0.92 -18.47 -15.55
CA LYS A 412 -1.84 -18.89 -16.59
C LYS A 412 -1.19 -18.73 -17.96
N HIS A 413 -1.40 -19.72 -18.80
CA HIS A 413 -0.95 -19.74 -20.18
C HIS A 413 -2.11 -20.10 -21.10
N ARG A 414 -2.01 -19.78 -22.39
CA ARG A 414 -3.13 -19.93 -23.35
C ARG A 414 -3.51 -21.38 -23.66
N ASN A 415 -2.57 -22.31 -23.57
CA ASN A 415 -2.73 -23.72 -23.96
C ASN A 415 -2.12 -24.72 -22.95
N HIS A 416 -1.77 -24.24 -21.75
CA HIS A 416 -1.24 -25.08 -20.66
C HIS A 416 -2.11 -24.87 -19.42
N VAL A 417 -2.26 -25.94 -18.63
CA VAL A 417 -2.99 -25.95 -17.38
C VAL A 417 -2.35 -24.97 -16.41
N SER A 418 -3.17 -24.06 -15.93
CA SER A 418 -2.76 -23.02 -14.99
C SER A 418 -2.39 -23.61 -13.62
N VAL A 419 -1.42 -23.02 -12.93
CA VAL A 419 -0.92 -23.48 -11.62
C VAL A 419 -1.06 -22.38 -10.57
N MET A 420 -1.27 -22.78 -9.32
CA MET A 420 -1.38 -21.87 -8.17
C MET A 420 -0.32 -22.21 -7.13
N SER A 421 0.25 -21.21 -6.45
CA SER A 421 1.26 -21.41 -5.41
C SER A 421 0.66 -22.19 -4.23
N PHE A 422 1.46 -23.08 -3.62
CA PHE A 422 1.07 -23.73 -2.36
C PHE A 422 1.21 -22.76 -1.18
N ALA A 423 2.34 -22.05 -1.13
CA ALA A 423 2.62 -21.09 -0.09
C ALA A 423 1.74 -19.84 -0.24
N LYS A 424 1.30 -19.33 0.91
CA LYS A 424 0.67 -18.01 1.03
C LYS A 424 1.77 -16.97 0.90
N ALA A 425 1.63 -16.08 -0.07
CA ALA A 425 2.55 -14.98 -0.26
C ALA A 425 2.31 -13.92 0.84
N SER A 426 3.37 -13.49 1.54
CA SER A 426 3.38 -12.38 2.51
C SER A 426 4.33 -11.29 1.99
N ASN A 427 4.06 -10.02 2.29
CA ASN A 427 4.42 -8.95 1.36
C ASN A 427 5.09 -7.71 1.97
N ALA A 428 5.63 -7.81 3.19
CA ALA A 428 6.25 -6.68 3.91
C ALA A 428 7.33 -5.91 3.12
N THR A 429 7.94 -6.52 2.11
CA THR A 429 8.99 -5.90 1.28
C THR A 429 8.54 -5.47 -0.11
N GLY A 430 7.34 -5.84 -0.57
CA GLY A 430 6.90 -5.55 -1.95
C GLY A 430 7.21 -6.63 -2.98
N ASP A 431 7.80 -7.74 -2.56
CA ASP A 431 8.22 -8.81 -3.45
C ASP A 431 7.54 -10.13 -3.10
N PHE A 432 7.15 -10.88 -4.12
CA PHE A 432 6.67 -12.25 -4.00
C PHE A 432 7.52 -13.17 -4.86
N SER A 433 7.76 -14.38 -4.38
CA SER A 433 8.53 -15.39 -5.13
C SER A 433 7.83 -16.74 -5.11
N ASN A 434 7.74 -17.40 -6.25
CA ASN A 434 7.36 -18.81 -6.30
C ASN A 434 8.07 -19.51 -7.46
N ASN A 435 8.71 -20.63 -7.16
CA ASN A 435 9.27 -21.52 -8.18
C ASN A 435 8.33 -22.70 -8.42
N PHE A 436 7.54 -22.63 -9.50
CA PHE A 436 6.61 -23.68 -9.93
C PHE A 436 7.30 -24.89 -10.57
N SER A 437 8.62 -24.86 -10.77
CA SER A 437 9.39 -26.04 -11.17
C SER A 437 9.60 -27.05 -10.04
N SER A 438 9.27 -26.67 -8.80
CA SER A 438 9.24 -27.57 -7.64
C SER A 438 7.79 -27.92 -7.32
N LEU A 439 7.45 -29.20 -7.37
CA LEU A 439 6.09 -29.69 -7.11
C LEU A 439 5.56 -29.30 -5.71
N ALA A 440 6.45 -29.16 -4.72
CA ALA A 440 6.09 -28.75 -3.36
C ALA A 440 5.57 -27.30 -3.29
N ASN A 441 5.93 -26.46 -4.26
CA ASN A 441 5.48 -25.07 -4.35
C ASN A 441 4.18 -24.92 -5.16
N VAL A 442 3.64 -26.02 -5.67
CA VAL A 442 2.41 -26.05 -6.46
C VAL A 442 1.27 -26.54 -5.57
N TYR A 443 0.19 -25.77 -5.47
CA TYR A 443 -1.00 -26.23 -4.77
C TYR A 443 -1.61 -27.44 -5.47
N GLN A 444 -1.83 -28.50 -4.70
CA GLN A 444 -2.49 -29.72 -5.13
C GLN A 444 -3.79 -29.85 -4.36
N LYS A 445 -4.91 -29.89 -5.10
CA LYS A 445 -6.19 -30.22 -4.49
C LYS A 445 -6.16 -31.71 -4.08
N PRO A 446 -6.62 -32.05 -2.87
CA PRO A 446 -6.69 -33.46 -2.45
C PRO A 446 -7.50 -34.31 -3.44
N ALA A 447 -7.03 -35.55 -3.67
CA ALA A 447 -7.69 -36.56 -4.51
C ALA A 447 -7.82 -36.22 -6.01
N VAL A 448 -7.02 -35.29 -6.53
CA VAL A 448 -6.89 -35.03 -7.98
C VAL A 448 -5.43 -34.98 -8.40
N SER A 449 -5.16 -35.13 -9.70
CA SER A 449 -3.84 -35.00 -10.30
C SER A 449 -3.21 -33.63 -10.03
N ALA A 450 -1.88 -33.58 -9.86
CA ALA A 450 -1.17 -32.31 -9.78
C ALA A 450 -1.26 -31.52 -11.12
N PRO A 451 -1.45 -30.19 -11.07
CA PRO A 451 -1.52 -29.34 -12.27
C PRO A 451 -0.15 -29.12 -12.95
N ALA A 452 0.92 -29.68 -12.39
CA ALA A 452 2.25 -29.74 -12.98
C ALA A 452 2.76 -31.19 -12.97
N ALA A 453 3.65 -31.52 -13.90
CA ALA A 453 4.28 -32.84 -14.01
C ALA A 453 5.76 -32.73 -14.34
N LEU A 454 6.49 -33.81 -14.09
CA LEU A 454 7.91 -33.90 -14.36
C LEU A 454 8.18 -33.60 -15.85
N LEU A 455 9.18 -32.75 -16.10
CA LEU A 455 9.60 -32.41 -17.45
C LEU A 455 10.20 -33.66 -18.13
N PRO A 456 9.86 -33.95 -19.40
CA PRO A 456 10.37 -35.12 -20.09
C PRO A 456 11.90 -35.21 -20.06
N GLY A 457 12.44 -36.35 -19.64
CA GLY A 457 13.88 -36.59 -19.53
C GLY A 457 14.59 -35.87 -18.37
N ASN A 458 13.85 -35.15 -17.52
CA ASN A 458 14.38 -34.51 -16.32
C ASN A 458 13.94 -35.28 -15.06
N ALA A 459 14.72 -35.21 -13.98
CA ALA A 459 14.45 -35.92 -12.73
C ALA A 459 13.91 -35.02 -11.59
N THR A 460 14.01 -33.69 -11.71
CA THR A 460 13.76 -32.76 -10.59
C THR A 460 12.85 -31.59 -10.95
N LEU A 461 12.79 -31.19 -12.20
CA LEU A 461 12.02 -30.04 -12.67
C LEU A 461 10.64 -30.44 -13.16
N TYR A 462 9.64 -29.70 -12.69
CA TYR A 462 8.25 -29.82 -13.10
C TYR A 462 7.87 -28.70 -14.07
N GLY A 463 6.92 -28.97 -14.95
CA GLY A 463 6.29 -28.00 -15.83
C GLY A 463 4.78 -28.12 -15.81
N LEU A 464 4.11 -27.03 -16.20
CA LEU A 464 2.66 -26.97 -16.37
C LEU A 464 2.25 -28.02 -17.41
N TRP A 465 1.15 -28.73 -17.15
CA TRP A 465 0.60 -29.67 -18.14
C TRP A 465 0.21 -28.92 -19.42
N GLN A 466 0.57 -29.48 -20.56
CA GLN A 466 0.19 -28.97 -21.86
C GLN A 466 -1.20 -29.47 -22.27
N GLY A 467 -1.89 -28.76 -23.17
CA GLY A 467 -3.12 -29.24 -23.81
C GLY A 467 -4.43 -28.70 -23.25
N ASP A 468 -4.42 -27.75 -22.31
CA ASP A 468 -5.63 -27.03 -21.87
C ASP A 468 -5.92 -25.88 -22.84
N VAL A 469 -6.32 -26.21 -24.07
CA VAL A 469 -6.45 -25.27 -25.18
C VAL A 469 -7.74 -24.45 -25.12
N ASN A 470 -8.73 -24.91 -24.34
CA ASN A 470 -9.93 -24.13 -24.03
C ASN A 470 -9.80 -23.30 -22.74
N GLY A 471 -8.67 -23.44 -22.02
CA GLY A 471 -8.35 -22.77 -20.77
C GLY A 471 -9.35 -23.00 -19.66
N SER A 472 -9.96 -24.18 -19.59
CA SER A 472 -10.90 -24.59 -18.55
C SER A 472 -10.22 -24.89 -17.20
N GLY A 473 -8.90 -25.03 -17.21
CA GLY A 473 -8.11 -25.49 -16.07
C GLY A 473 -7.98 -27.02 -16.01
N ALA A 474 -8.45 -27.77 -17.00
CA ALA A 474 -8.32 -29.22 -17.05
C ALA A 474 -8.10 -29.67 -18.50
N VAL A 475 -7.38 -30.76 -18.70
CA VAL A 475 -7.25 -31.35 -20.04
C VAL A 475 -8.29 -32.43 -20.19
N THR A 476 -9.26 -32.19 -21.06
CA THR A 476 -10.43 -33.07 -21.25
C THR A 476 -10.56 -33.55 -22.69
N ALA A 477 -11.54 -34.42 -22.96
CA ALA A 477 -11.88 -34.81 -24.32
C ALA A 477 -12.28 -33.62 -25.21
N ALA A 478 -12.78 -32.53 -24.63
CA ALA A 478 -13.08 -31.30 -25.37
C ALA A 478 -11.80 -30.66 -25.94
N ASP A 479 -10.73 -30.65 -25.17
CA ASP A 479 -9.42 -30.13 -25.61
C ASP A 479 -8.81 -30.99 -26.71
N VAL A 480 -8.85 -32.32 -26.53
CA VAL A 480 -8.43 -33.28 -27.55
C VAL A 480 -9.21 -33.07 -28.86
N SER A 481 -10.52 -32.88 -28.78
CA SER A 481 -11.39 -32.63 -29.94
C SER A 481 -11.02 -31.32 -30.65
N LEU A 482 -10.72 -30.25 -29.90
CA LEU A 482 -10.29 -28.97 -30.47
C LEU A 482 -8.98 -29.09 -31.25
N VAL A 483 -7.99 -29.79 -30.70
CA VAL A 483 -6.70 -30.02 -31.38
C VAL A 483 -6.89 -30.94 -32.60
N ASN A 484 -7.64 -32.03 -32.45
CA ASN A 484 -7.91 -32.98 -33.54
C ASN A 484 -8.62 -32.32 -34.74
N THR A 485 -9.58 -31.43 -34.47
CA THR A 485 -10.29 -30.69 -35.53
C THR A 485 -9.36 -29.78 -36.32
N ALA A 486 -8.38 -29.16 -35.66
CA ALA A 486 -7.38 -28.33 -36.35
C ALA A 486 -6.35 -29.17 -37.11
N PHE A 487 -5.96 -30.34 -36.58
CA PHE A 487 -5.06 -31.26 -37.26
C PHE A 487 -5.68 -31.85 -38.55
N ILE A 488 -6.96 -32.23 -38.52
CA ILE A 488 -7.66 -32.83 -39.67
C ILE A 488 -8.18 -31.76 -40.65
N GLY A 489 -8.43 -30.55 -40.16
CA GLY A 489 -8.93 -29.43 -40.96
C GLY A 489 -7.92 -28.93 -42.00
N PRO A 490 -8.32 -27.95 -42.85
CA PRO A 490 -7.42 -27.33 -43.81
C PRO A 490 -6.16 -26.78 -43.12
N ALA A 491 -4.99 -26.95 -43.76
CA ALA A 491 -3.71 -26.45 -43.21
C ALA A 491 -3.67 -24.92 -43.07
N ALA A 492 -4.50 -24.20 -43.84
CA ALA A 492 -4.64 -22.75 -43.75
C ALA A 492 -5.10 -22.34 -42.33
N GLY A 493 -4.27 -21.58 -41.62
CA GLY A 493 -4.52 -21.17 -40.24
C GLY A 493 -3.99 -22.13 -39.16
N ASN A 494 -3.28 -23.19 -39.56
CA ASN A 494 -2.69 -24.19 -38.65
C ASN A 494 -1.18 -24.41 -38.87
N THR A 495 -0.57 -23.80 -39.88
CA THR A 495 0.86 -23.92 -40.21
C THR A 495 1.51 -22.54 -40.20
N ASN A 496 2.70 -22.42 -39.60
CA ASN A 496 3.44 -21.17 -39.42
C ASN A 496 2.62 -20.02 -38.81
N VAL A 497 1.87 -20.30 -37.73
CA VAL A 497 0.95 -19.34 -37.09
C VAL A 497 1.01 -19.39 -35.57
N TYR A 498 0.60 -18.30 -34.93
CA TYR A 498 0.33 -18.28 -33.49
C TYR A 498 -1.05 -18.86 -33.18
N ASN A 499 -1.12 -20.16 -32.91
CA ASN A 499 -2.38 -20.87 -32.69
C ASN A 499 -2.41 -21.44 -31.26
N VAL A 500 -3.55 -21.33 -30.57
CA VAL A 500 -3.70 -21.91 -29.22
C VAL A 500 -3.65 -23.44 -29.23
N ARG A 501 -3.97 -24.06 -30.37
CA ARG A 501 -3.96 -25.52 -30.56
C ARG A 501 -2.58 -26.08 -30.93
N ASP A 502 -1.61 -25.21 -31.19
CA ASP A 502 -0.20 -25.57 -31.31
C ASP A 502 0.35 -25.67 -29.87
N VAL A 503 0.33 -26.88 -29.33
CA VAL A 503 0.55 -27.19 -27.91
C VAL A 503 2.04 -27.23 -27.58
N ASN A 504 2.88 -27.65 -28.53
CA ASN A 504 4.34 -27.60 -28.39
C ASN A 504 4.94 -26.25 -28.84
N MET A 505 4.12 -25.38 -29.44
CA MET A 505 4.47 -24.05 -29.93
C MET A 505 5.57 -24.08 -30.99
N ASP A 506 5.55 -25.07 -31.88
CA ASP A 506 6.49 -25.26 -32.98
C ASP A 506 6.09 -24.56 -34.29
N ARG A 507 5.06 -23.69 -34.20
CA ARG A 507 4.41 -22.92 -35.26
C ARG A 507 3.35 -23.72 -36.03
N ASN A 508 3.17 -25.02 -35.78
CA ASN A 508 2.28 -25.87 -36.56
C ASN A 508 1.42 -26.76 -35.67
N VAL A 509 0.13 -26.85 -35.98
CA VAL A 509 -0.77 -27.83 -35.35
C VAL A 509 -0.64 -29.15 -36.11
N THR A 510 -0.08 -30.17 -35.47
CA THR A 510 0.21 -31.47 -36.07
C THR A 510 -0.27 -32.64 -35.21
N ALA A 511 -0.03 -33.86 -35.67
CA ALA A 511 -0.24 -35.07 -34.86
C ALA A 511 0.61 -35.06 -33.57
N ALA A 512 1.70 -34.30 -33.50
CA ALA A 512 2.51 -34.15 -32.29
C ALA A 512 1.73 -33.43 -31.19
N ASP A 513 0.99 -32.36 -31.52
CA ASP A 513 0.15 -31.63 -30.57
C ASP A 513 -1.01 -32.48 -30.05
N LEU A 514 -1.62 -33.25 -30.95
CA LEU A 514 -2.66 -34.21 -30.58
C LEU A 514 -2.12 -35.28 -29.63
N SER A 515 -0.93 -35.82 -29.91
CA SER A 515 -0.24 -36.79 -29.05
C SER A 515 0.07 -36.19 -27.67
N LEU A 516 0.57 -34.96 -27.62
CA LEU A 516 0.85 -34.25 -26.37
C LEU A 516 -0.41 -34.01 -25.56
N THR A 517 -1.51 -33.59 -26.20
CA THR A 517 -2.80 -33.36 -25.55
C THR A 517 -3.39 -34.67 -25.02
N ASN A 518 -3.33 -35.75 -25.81
CA ASN A 518 -3.74 -37.08 -25.35
C ASN A 518 -2.91 -37.58 -24.17
N SER A 519 -1.60 -37.32 -24.16
CA SER A 519 -0.74 -37.71 -23.04
C SER A 519 -1.12 -37.00 -21.73
N ALA A 520 -1.56 -35.74 -21.81
CA ALA A 520 -2.04 -34.99 -20.66
C ALA A 520 -3.45 -35.45 -20.23
N PHE A 521 -4.35 -35.70 -21.19
CA PHE A 521 -5.67 -36.26 -20.91
C PHE A 521 -5.59 -37.61 -20.17
N LEU A 522 -4.75 -38.53 -20.65
CA LEU A 522 -4.52 -39.84 -20.03
C LEU A 522 -3.80 -39.76 -18.67
N GLY A 523 -3.06 -38.68 -18.42
CA GLY A 523 -2.50 -38.37 -17.10
C GLY A 523 -3.55 -38.03 -16.03
N ILE A 524 -4.85 -38.11 -16.38
CA ILE A 524 -6.00 -37.78 -15.54
C ILE A 524 -5.89 -36.33 -15.00
N VAL A 525 -5.53 -35.38 -15.87
CA VAL A 525 -5.41 -33.95 -15.52
C VAL A 525 -6.80 -33.32 -15.34
N ASN A 526 -7.50 -33.72 -14.28
CA ASN A 526 -8.95 -33.54 -14.17
C ASN A 526 -9.39 -32.25 -13.47
N THR A 527 -8.52 -31.52 -12.76
CA THR A 527 -8.86 -30.17 -12.26
C THR A 527 -7.62 -29.38 -11.81
N SER A 528 -7.36 -28.22 -12.42
CA SER A 528 -6.66 -27.10 -11.78
C SER A 528 -7.68 -26.26 -11.00
N THR A 529 -7.36 -25.91 -9.75
CA THR A 529 -8.19 -25.01 -8.94
C THR A 529 -8.02 -23.54 -9.31
N SER A 530 -7.16 -23.23 -10.29
CA SER A 530 -7.11 -21.90 -10.89
C SER A 530 -8.37 -21.54 -11.69
N ARG A 531 -9.35 -22.45 -11.80
CA ARG A 531 -10.66 -22.33 -12.47
C ARG A 531 -10.96 -20.90 -12.95
N PRO A 532 -11.08 -20.65 -14.26
CA PRO A 532 -11.90 -19.54 -14.72
C PRO A 532 -13.24 -19.70 -14.00
N GLY A 533 -13.69 -18.65 -13.31
CA GLY A 533 -15.01 -18.68 -12.70
C GLY A 533 -16.00 -19.14 -13.76
N THR A 534 -16.85 -20.10 -13.41
CA THR A 534 -18.04 -20.39 -14.20
C THR A 534 -18.81 -19.07 -14.31
N GLN A 535 -18.66 -18.33 -15.41
CA GLN A 535 -19.84 -17.65 -15.91
C GLN A 535 -20.81 -18.77 -16.15
N ALA A 536 -21.97 -18.71 -15.48
CA ALA A 536 -23.02 -19.67 -15.69
C ALA A 536 -23.16 -19.89 -17.20
N GLN A 537 -22.74 -21.06 -17.66
CA GLN A 537 -23.16 -21.58 -18.94
C GLN A 537 -24.66 -21.78 -18.74
N VAL A 538 -25.44 -20.72 -18.95
CA VAL A 538 -26.80 -20.92 -19.42
C VAL A 538 -26.61 -21.75 -20.68
N PRO A 539 -27.12 -23.00 -20.74
CA PRO A 539 -27.00 -23.78 -21.95
C PRO A 539 -27.71 -22.98 -23.04
N VAL A 540 -26.97 -22.34 -23.92
CA VAL A 540 -27.57 -21.81 -25.15
C VAL A 540 -27.87 -23.04 -25.96
N ARG A 541 -29.10 -23.55 -25.83
CA ARG A 541 -29.67 -24.52 -26.77
C ARG A 541 -29.59 -23.87 -28.14
N LYS A 542 -28.67 -24.35 -28.97
CA LYS A 542 -28.68 -24.02 -30.40
C LYS A 542 -29.93 -24.67 -30.99
N PRO A 543 -30.83 -23.94 -31.67
CA PRO A 543 -31.87 -24.57 -32.45
C PRO A 543 -31.20 -25.41 -33.53
N VAL A 544 -31.50 -26.71 -33.57
CA VAL A 544 -31.24 -27.50 -34.77
C VAL A 544 -32.29 -27.04 -35.78
N VAL A 545 -31.85 -26.23 -36.75
CA VAL A 545 -32.69 -25.94 -37.92
C VAL A 545 -32.59 -27.16 -38.83
N SER A 546 -33.63 -27.99 -38.82
CA SER A 546 -33.81 -29.01 -39.86
C SER A 546 -34.05 -28.29 -41.18
N HIS A 547 -33.27 -28.62 -42.22
CA HIS A 547 -33.42 -28.08 -43.56
C HIS A 547 -34.45 -28.89 -44.39
N VAL A 548 -35.24 -29.73 -43.72
CA VAL A 548 -36.27 -30.56 -44.34
C VAL A 548 -37.63 -29.86 -44.20
N PRO A 549 -38.29 -29.48 -45.31
CA PRO A 549 -39.62 -28.87 -45.25
C PRO A 549 -40.64 -29.85 -44.63
N GLY A 550 -41.13 -29.54 -43.43
CA GLY A 550 -42.28 -30.24 -42.81
C GLY A 550 -42.07 -30.84 -41.41
N GLU A 551 -40.88 -30.76 -40.82
CA GLU A 551 -40.68 -31.24 -39.44
C GLU A 551 -40.85 -30.10 -38.42
N ASN A 552 -41.82 -30.25 -37.52
CA ASN A 552 -42.00 -29.35 -36.39
C ASN A 552 -40.84 -29.52 -35.40
N ASN A 553 -40.13 -28.42 -35.11
CA ASN A 553 -39.07 -28.36 -34.11
C ASN A 553 -39.63 -28.66 -32.70
N SER A 554 -39.41 -29.87 -32.18
CA SER A 554 -39.59 -30.15 -30.76
C SER A 554 -38.31 -29.77 -29.98
N VAL A 555 -38.52 -29.16 -28.82
CA VAL A 555 -37.46 -28.73 -27.91
C VAL A 555 -37.30 -29.80 -26.84
N GLU A 556 -36.14 -30.47 -26.75
CA GLU A 556 -35.74 -31.20 -25.53
C GLU A 556 -34.86 -30.35 -24.65
#